data_AF-A0A9D3WV97-F1
#
_entry.id   AF-A0A9D3WV97-F1
#
_cell.length_a   1.000
_cell.length_b   1.000
_cell.length_c   1.000
_cell.angle_alpha   90.00
_cell.angle_beta   90.00
_cell.angle_gamma   90.00
#
_symmetry.space_group_name_H-M   'P 1'
#
loop_
_entity.id
_entity.type
_entity.pdbx_description
1 polymer ?
#
loop_
_entity_poly.entity_id
_entity_poly.type
_entity_poly.pdbx_seq_one_letter_code
_entity_poly.pdbx_strand_id
1 'polypeptide(L)'
;MATMVYPREEKLSQDEIVLGTKAVIQGLETLRSEHHSILATLLDPRNCLDKQHEASTVQEKSSLLRKSLDAIELGLGEAQVIIALSSHLSAVESEKQKLRAQVRRLVQENQWLRDELAGTQQKLQRSEQAVAQLEEEKKHLEFMNQIKKFDDDISPSEEKNGEAAKDSLDDLFPSDDDQGQGPTPGSGEAAAQHGGYEIPARLRTLHNLVIQYASQGRYEVAVPLCKQALEDLEKTSGHDHPDVATMLNILALVAATLNNLAVLYGKRGKYKEAEPLCKRALEIREKVLGRFHPDVAKQLNNLALLCQNQGKAEEVQYYYGRALEIYESRLGPDDPNVAKTKNNLDRRKDSVPYREYGSWYKACKVDR
;
A
#
# COMPACT_ATOMS: atom_id res chain seq x y z
N MET A 1 57.49 -31.35 -23.92
CA MET A 1 56.22 -30.64 -24.16
C MET A 1 56.35 -29.26 -23.55
N ALA A 2 56.50 -28.22 -24.37
CA ALA A 2 56.61 -26.84 -23.92
C ALA A 2 55.22 -26.35 -23.48
N THR A 3 55.06 -26.06 -22.20
CA THR A 3 53.89 -25.38 -21.65
C THR A 3 53.94 -23.91 -22.07
N MET A 4 53.13 -23.56 -23.07
CA MET A 4 52.81 -22.16 -23.38
C MET A 4 52.13 -21.54 -22.16
N VAL A 5 52.89 -20.78 -21.39
CA VAL A 5 52.36 -19.83 -20.41
C VAL A 5 51.78 -18.68 -21.22
N TYR A 6 50.47 -18.71 -21.45
CA TYR A 6 49.77 -17.53 -21.94
C TYR A 6 49.94 -16.41 -20.91
N PRO A 7 50.35 -15.19 -21.30
CA PRO A 7 50.42 -14.08 -20.38
C PRO A 7 49.02 -13.85 -19.81
N ARG A 8 48.92 -13.82 -18.49
CA ARG A 8 47.71 -13.43 -17.76
C ARG A 8 47.35 -12.04 -18.25
N GLU A 9 46.33 -11.91 -19.09
CA GLU A 9 45.70 -10.62 -19.35
C GLU A 9 45.22 -10.10 -17.99
N GLU A 10 45.90 -9.12 -17.44
CA GLU A 10 45.41 -8.37 -16.30
C GLU A 10 44.10 -7.72 -16.75
N LYS A 11 42.98 -8.35 -16.36
CA LYS A 11 41.65 -7.81 -16.62
C LYS A 11 41.55 -6.51 -15.85
N LEU A 12 41.76 -5.39 -16.55
CA LEU A 12 41.52 -4.06 -16.02
C LEU A 12 40.12 -4.01 -15.42
N SER A 13 40.00 -3.44 -14.22
CA SER A 13 38.70 -3.27 -13.60
C SER A 13 37.84 -2.31 -14.43
N GLN A 14 36.51 -2.46 -14.36
CA GLN A 14 35.60 -1.56 -15.06
C GLN A 14 35.87 -0.10 -14.68
N ASP A 15 36.23 0.17 -13.44
CA ASP A 15 36.57 1.51 -12.94
C ASP A 15 37.88 2.03 -13.54
N GLU A 16 38.89 1.18 -13.69
CA GLU A 16 40.15 1.53 -14.36
C GLU A 16 39.93 1.84 -15.84
N ILE A 17 39.06 1.08 -16.52
CA ILE A 17 38.70 1.33 -17.93
C ILE A 17 37.98 2.67 -18.06
N VAL A 18 37.06 3.00 -17.15
CA VAL A 18 36.33 4.28 -17.15
C VAL A 18 37.26 5.45 -16.83
N LEU A 19 38.16 5.29 -15.86
CA LEU A 19 39.15 6.32 -15.53
C LEU A 19 40.14 6.54 -16.68
N GLY A 20 40.62 5.46 -17.30
CA GLY A 20 41.49 5.52 -18.47
C GLY A 20 40.81 6.20 -19.66
N THR A 21 39.56 5.83 -19.97
CA THR A 21 38.81 6.46 -21.06
C THR A 21 38.52 7.94 -20.81
N LYS A 22 38.24 8.36 -19.57
CA LYS A 22 38.11 9.78 -19.23
C LYS A 22 39.41 10.56 -19.45
N ALA A 23 40.56 9.98 -19.07
CA ALA A 23 41.86 10.60 -19.31
C ALA A 23 42.15 10.72 -20.82
N VAL A 24 41.81 9.68 -21.61
CA VAL A 24 41.93 9.71 -23.08
C VAL A 24 41.03 10.80 -23.69
N ILE A 25 39.79 10.94 -23.23
CA ILE A 25 38.89 12.01 -23.69
C ILE A 25 39.50 13.38 -23.43
N GLN A 26 39.99 13.63 -22.23
CA GLN A 26 40.64 14.91 -21.90
C GLN A 26 41.83 15.20 -22.82
N GLY A 27 42.71 14.22 -23.05
CA GLY A 27 43.85 14.36 -23.94
C GLY A 27 43.46 14.56 -25.43
N LEU A 28 42.40 13.90 -25.88
CA LEU A 28 41.87 14.09 -27.23
C LEU A 28 41.19 15.45 -27.40
N GLU A 29 40.50 15.96 -26.38
CA GLU A 29 39.91 17.30 -26.40
C GLU A 29 40.97 18.40 -26.44
N THR A 30 42.07 18.25 -25.69
CA THR A 30 43.20 19.18 -25.77
C THR A 30 43.82 19.15 -27.16
N LEU A 31 44.10 17.95 -27.70
CA LEU A 31 44.69 17.81 -29.04
C LEU A 31 43.77 18.37 -30.14
N ARG A 32 42.45 18.15 -30.02
CA ARG A 32 41.44 18.74 -30.92
C ARG A 32 41.51 20.26 -30.91
N SER A 33 41.65 20.86 -29.73
CA SER A 33 41.72 22.32 -29.57
C SER A 33 43.00 22.90 -30.18
N GLU A 34 44.13 22.22 -30.01
CA GLU A 34 45.41 22.61 -30.62
C GLU A 34 45.35 22.51 -32.14
N HIS A 35 44.82 21.41 -32.69
CA HIS A 35 44.68 21.23 -34.14
C HIS A 35 43.72 22.25 -34.77
N HIS A 36 42.63 22.60 -34.07
CA HIS A 36 41.75 23.70 -34.47
C HIS A 36 42.47 25.05 -34.46
N SER A 37 43.26 25.33 -33.42
CA SER A 37 44.05 26.56 -33.33
C SER A 37 45.05 26.66 -34.47
N ILE A 38 45.81 25.59 -34.75
CA ILE A 38 46.80 25.56 -35.84
C ILE A 38 46.11 25.74 -37.20
N LEU A 39 44.98 25.08 -37.41
CA LEU A 39 44.21 25.20 -38.65
C LEU A 39 43.65 26.62 -38.83
N ALA A 40 43.21 27.28 -37.75
CA ALA A 40 42.79 28.68 -37.78
C ALA A 40 43.95 29.62 -38.15
N THR A 41 45.15 29.42 -37.58
CA THR A 41 46.33 30.23 -37.90
C THR A 41 46.82 30.05 -39.33
N LEU A 42 46.72 28.82 -39.87
CA LEU A 42 47.08 28.49 -41.24
C LEU A 42 46.10 29.04 -42.29
N LEU A 43 44.83 29.19 -41.92
CA LEU A 43 43.78 29.75 -42.77
C LEU A 43 43.61 31.26 -42.59
N ASP A 44 44.38 31.90 -41.69
CA ASP A 44 44.32 33.34 -41.49
C ASP A 44 44.82 34.06 -42.75
N PRO A 45 43.96 34.83 -43.44
CA PRO A 45 44.32 35.51 -44.68
C PRO A 45 45.47 36.52 -44.51
N ARG A 46 45.80 36.94 -43.28
CA ARG A 46 46.95 37.83 -43.01
C ARG A 46 48.31 37.14 -43.17
N ASN A 47 48.37 35.81 -43.07
CA ASN A 47 49.60 35.02 -43.20
C ASN A 47 49.90 34.57 -44.64
N CYS A 48 48.99 34.77 -45.59
CA CYS A 48 49.09 34.27 -46.98
C CYS A 48 49.75 35.27 -47.97
N LEU A 49 50.51 36.25 -47.48
CA LEU A 49 50.98 37.37 -48.31
C LEU A 49 52.20 37.08 -49.21
N ASP A 50 52.73 35.85 -49.27
CA ASP A 50 53.88 35.57 -50.14
C ASP A 50 53.83 34.19 -50.84
N LYS A 51 54.22 34.19 -52.12
CA LYS A 51 54.59 33.05 -53.00
C LYS A 51 53.58 31.89 -53.24
N GLN A 52 53.27 31.63 -54.51
CA GLN A 52 52.45 30.51 -55.02
C GLN A 52 52.84 29.10 -54.50
N HIS A 53 54.08 28.88 -54.08
CA HIS A 53 54.53 27.61 -53.50
C HIS A 53 54.08 27.41 -52.03
N GLU A 54 53.88 28.49 -51.28
CA GLU A 54 53.34 28.45 -49.92
C GLU A 54 51.85 28.09 -49.92
N ALA A 55 51.09 28.51 -50.93
CA ALA A 55 49.67 28.16 -51.04
C ALA A 55 49.43 26.64 -51.17
N SER A 56 50.23 25.93 -51.98
CA SER A 56 50.13 24.47 -52.14
C SER A 56 50.44 23.73 -50.84
N THR A 57 51.50 24.16 -50.15
CA THR A 57 51.94 23.52 -48.90
C THR A 57 51.00 23.82 -47.73
N VAL A 58 50.43 25.03 -47.66
CA VAL A 58 49.37 25.38 -46.70
C VAL A 58 48.12 24.54 -46.95
N GLN A 59 47.74 24.33 -48.21
CA GLN A 59 46.59 23.51 -48.57
C GLN A 59 46.78 22.04 -48.17
N GLU A 60 47.96 21.46 -48.43
CA GLU A 60 48.31 20.11 -48.00
C GLU A 60 48.29 19.96 -46.47
N LYS A 61 48.93 20.88 -45.73
CA LYS A 61 48.92 20.89 -44.26
C LYS A 61 47.51 21.02 -43.68
N SER A 62 46.68 21.89 -44.27
CA SER A 62 45.28 22.04 -43.87
C SER A 62 44.49 20.74 -44.11
N SER A 63 44.78 20.00 -45.18
CA SER A 63 44.10 18.73 -45.48
C SER A 63 44.48 17.63 -44.50
N LEU A 64 45.76 17.57 -44.08
CA LEU A 64 46.23 16.64 -43.06
C LEU A 64 45.63 16.95 -41.69
N LEU A 65 45.58 18.24 -41.32
CA LEU A 65 44.95 18.68 -40.07
C LEU A 65 43.46 18.33 -40.02
N ARG A 66 42.70 18.54 -41.11
CA ARG A 66 41.29 18.10 -41.17
C ARG A 66 41.15 16.59 -40.98
N LYS A 67 41.94 15.78 -41.67
CA LYS A 67 41.93 14.31 -41.49
C LYS A 67 42.26 13.89 -40.05
N SER A 68 43.20 14.59 -39.41
CA SER A 68 43.54 14.32 -38.01
C SER A 68 42.42 14.72 -37.05
N LEU A 69 41.70 15.81 -37.33
CA LEU A 69 40.53 16.23 -36.56
C LEU A 69 39.40 15.22 -36.67
N ASP A 70 39.11 14.74 -37.89
CA ASP A 70 38.10 13.69 -38.12
C ASP A 70 38.43 12.41 -37.32
N ALA A 71 39.71 12.02 -37.27
CA ALA A 71 40.17 10.87 -36.49
C ALA A 71 40.02 11.09 -34.97
N ILE A 72 40.32 12.29 -34.47
CA ILE A 72 40.15 12.65 -33.06
C ILE A 72 38.66 12.65 -32.68
N GLU A 73 37.79 13.18 -33.54
CA GLU A 73 36.34 13.19 -33.31
C GLU A 73 35.74 11.78 -33.27
N LEU A 74 36.19 10.87 -34.15
CA LEU A 74 35.83 9.46 -34.09
C LEU A 74 36.29 8.82 -32.77
N GLY A 75 37.55 9.04 -32.36
CA GLY A 75 38.07 8.52 -31.09
C GLY A 75 37.33 9.06 -29.85
N LEU A 76 36.94 10.33 -29.87
CA LEU A 76 36.08 10.92 -28.82
C LEU A 76 34.69 10.27 -28.79
N GLY A 77 34.10 10.02 -29.97
CA GLY A 77 32.83 9.32 -30.08
C GLY A 77 32.88 7.90 -29.51
N GLU A 78 33.92 7.14 -29.85
CA GLU A 78 34.14 5.79 -29.32
C GLU A 78 34.32 5.78 -27.80
N ALA A 79 35.14 6.70 -27.26
CA ALA A 79 35.36 6.80 -25.83
C ALA A 79 34.08 7.19 -25.06
N GLN A 80 33.26 8.08 -25.63
CA GLN A 80 31.97 8.47 -25.06
C GLN A 80 31.00 7.28 -25.02
N VAL A 81 30.98 6.45 -26.06
CA VAL A 81 30.18 5.22 -26.11
C VAL A 81 30.65 4.23 -25.04
N ILE A 82 31.96 4.06 -24.82
CA ILE A 82 32.49 3.18 -23.77
C ILE A 82 32.01 3.63 -22.38
N ILE A 83 32.05 4.94 -22.09
CA ILE A 83 31.54 5.48 -20.82
C ILE A 83 30.04 5.24 -20.69
N ALA A 84 29.25 5.53 -21.72
CA ALA A 84 27.80 5.30 -21.70
C ALA A 84 27.47 3.82 -21.47
N LEU A 85 28.17 2.91 -22.16
CA LEU A 85 28.01 1.47 -22.00
C LEU A 85 28.33 1.02 -20.56
N SER A 86 29.41 1.53 -19.97
CA SER A 86 29.79 1.22 -18.58
C SER A 86 28.72 1.65 -17.58
N SER A 87 28.09 2.82 -17.80
CA SER A 87 27.01 3.34 -16.96
C SER A 87 25.76 2.47 -17.08
N HIS A 88 25.38 2.10 -18.31
CA HIS A 88 24.24 1.21 -18.55
C HIS A 88 24.47 -0.18 -17.94
N LEU A 89 25.68 -0.72 -18.06
CA LEU A 89 26.04 -2.00 -17.45
C LEU A 89 25.89 -1.95 -15.93
N SER A 90 26.43 -0.91 -15.28
CA SER A 90 26.31 -0.71 -13.83
C SER A 90 24.85 -0.60 -13.37
N ALA A 91 24.01 0.13 -14.12
CA ALA A 91 22.59 0.23 -13.84
C ALA A 91 21.89 -1.14 -13.91
N VAL A 92 22.12 -1.90 -14.98
CA VAL A 92 21.55 -3.24 -15.17
C VAL A 92 22.04 -4.21 -14.09
N GLU A 93 23.30 -4.14 -13.70
CA GLU A 93 23.84 -4.95 -12.61
C GLU A 93 23.19 -4.63 -11.27
N SER A 94 22.94 -3.35 -10.99
CA SER A 94 22.23 -2.92 -9.78
C SER A 94 20.78 -3.43 -9.76
N GLU A 95 20.08 -3.42 -10.89
CA GLU A 95 18.72 -3.95 -11.02
C GLU A 95 18.69 -5.46 -10.83
N LYS A 96 19.64 -6.17 -11.46
CA LYS A 96 19.84 -7.61 -11.26
C LYS A 96 20.06 -7.96 -9.79
N GLN A 97 20.85 -7.17 -9.06
CA GLN A 97 21.06 -7.37 -7.62
C GLN A 97 19.77 -7.15 -6.81
N LYS A 98 18.99 -6.10 -7.11
CA LYS A 98 17.69 -5.84 -6.48
C LYS A 98 16.72 -6.99 -6.70
N LEU A 99 16.61 -7.48 -7.94
CA LEU A 99 15.75 -8.62 -8.28
C LEU A 99 16.19 -9.90 -7.57
N ARG A 100 17.49 -10.18 -7.50
CA ARG A 100 18.02 -11.32 -6.72
C ARG A 100 17.66 -11.22 -5.24
N ALA A 101 17.73 -10.03 -4.65
CA ALA A 101 17.32 -9.82 -3.26
C ALA A 101 15.81 -10.01 -3.07
N GLN A 102 15.00 -9.58 -4.04
CA GLN A 102 13.55 -9.82 -4.03
C GLN A 102 13.22 -11.31 -4.13
N VAL A 103 13.88 -12.05 -5.03
CA VAL A 103 13.69 -13.51 -5.15
C VAL A 103 14.01 -14.21 -3.84
N ARG A 104 15.14 -13.87 -3.18
CA ARG A 104 15.48 -14.44 -1.86
C ARG A 104 14.39 -14.20 -0.81
N ARG A 105 13.85 -12.97 -0.76
CA ARG A 105 12.75 -12.62 0.16
C ARG A 105 11.49 -13.44 -0.13
N LEU A 106 11.08 -13.52 -1.40
CA LEU A 106 9.91 -14.31 -1.80
C LEU A 106 10.08 -15.80 -1.51
N VAL A 107 11.28 -16.35 -1.68
CA VAL A 107 11.55 -17.75 -1.32
C VAL A 107 11.40 -17.97 0.19
N GLN A 108 11.91 -17.06 1.01
CA GLN A 108 11.77 -17.12 2.47
C GLN A 108 10.32 -16.99 2.92
N GLU A 109 9.56 -16.08 2.31
CA GLU A 109 8.13 -15.89 2.58
C GLU A 109 7.32 -17.12 2.18
N ASN A 110 7.60 -17.71 1.00
CA ASN A 110 6.96 -18.98 0.60
C ASN A 110 7.29 -20.13 1.56
N GLN A 111 8.52 -20.20 2.07
CA GLN A 111 8.87 -21.20 3.07
C GLN A 111 8.06 -21.00 4.35
N TRP A 112 8.00 -19.77 4.85
CA TRP A 112 7.22 -19.44 6.04
C TRP A 112 5.73 -19.76 5.87
N LEU A 113 5.14 -19.44 4.72
CA LEU A 113 3.74 -19.77 4.43
C LEU A 113 3.47 -21.27 4.39
N ARG A 114 4.43 -22.08 3.88
CA ARG A 114 4.33 -23.53 3.91
C ARG A 114 4.38 -24.08 5.34
N ASP A 115 5.25 -23.52 6.17
CA ASP A 115 5.39 -23.93 7.57
C ASP A 115 4.14 -23.55 8.38
N GLU A 116 3.56 -22.37 8.15
CA GLU A 116 2.31 -21.94 8.78
C GLU A 116 1.12 -22.79 8.31
N LEU A 117 1.04 -23.09 7.01
CA LEU A 117 0.01 -24.00 6.48
C LEU A 117 0.13 -25.40 7.11
N ALA A 118 1.34 -25.95 7.22
CA ALA A 118 1.57 -27.22 7.90
C ALA A 118 1.15 -27.17 9.38
N GLY A 119 1.44 -26.06 10.07
CA GLY A 119 1.03 -25.84 11.46
C GLY A 119 -0.49 -25.78 11.64
N THR A 120 -1.21 -25.12 10.73
CA THR A 120 -2.67 -25.08 10.75
C THR A 120 -3.30 -26.43 10.43
N GLN A 121 -2.76 -27.18 9.46
CA GLN A 121 -3.19 -28.54 9.16
C GLN A 121 -3.01 -29.49 10.36
N GLN A 122 -1.89 -29.38 11.07
CA GLN A 122 -1.66 -30.20 12.26
C GLN A 122 -2.67 -29.87 13.38
N LYS A 123 -3.01 -28.59 13.57
CA LYS A 123 -4.04 -28.18 14.55
C LYS A 123 -5.41 -28.70 14.16
N LEU A 124 -5.77 -28.63 12.88
CA LEU A 124 -7.02 -29.18 12.36
C LEU A 124 -7.10 -30.68 12.63
N GLN A 125 -6.06 -31.44 12.27
CA GLN A 125 -6.01 -32.88 12.50
C GLN A 125 -6.16 -33.25 13.99
N ARG A 126 -5.52 -32.49 14.90
CA ARG A 126 -5.70 -32.68 16.35
C ARG A 126 -7.13 -32.41 16.80
N SER A 127 -7.77 -31.37 16.27
CA SER A 127 -9.17 -31.08 16.58
C SER A 127 -10.12 -32.16 16.06
N GLU A 128 -9.86 -32.69 14.86
CA GLU A 128 -10.64 -33.80 14.29
C GLU A 128 -10.50 -35.07 15.13
N GLN A 129 -9.29 -35.39 15.59
CA GLN A 129 -9.06 -36.51 16.51
C GLN A 129 -9.80 -36.32 17.85
N ALA A 130 -9.79 -35.11 18.41
CA ALA A 130 -10.53 -34.80 19.63
C ALA A 130 -12.05 -34.93 19.45
N VAL A 131 -12.59 -34.48 18.31
CA VAL A 131 -14.01 -34.65 17.98
C VAL A 131 -14.38 -36.11 17.85
N ALA A 132 -13.55 -36.92 17.17
CA ALA A 132 -13.79 -38.36 17.06
C ALA A 132 -13.83 -39.06 18.43
N GLN A 133 -12.92 -38.71 19.34
CA GLN A 133 -12.92 -39.21 20.72
C GLN A 133 -14.21 -38.84 21.47
N LEU A 134 -14.63 -37.57 21.39
CA LEU A 134 -15.87 -37.12 22.02
C LEU A 134 -17.12 -37.79 21.42
N GLU A 135 -17.12 -38.08 20.12
CA GLU A 135 -18.21 -38.83 19.48
C GLU A 135 -18.28 -40.28 19.97
N GLU A 136 -17.14 -40.93 20.20
CA GLU A 136 -17.09 -42.27 20.80
C GLU A 136 -17.58 -42.26 22.26
N GLU A 137 -17.11 -41.31 23.07
CA GLU A 137 -17.57 -41.11 24.45
C GLU A 137 -19.07 -40.84 24.51
N LYS A 138 -19.59 -39.99 23.63
CA LYS A 138 -21.02 -39.71 23.52
C LYS A 138 -21.81 -40.98 23.20
N LYS A 139 -21.37 -41.77 22.20
CA LYS A 139 -22.01 -43.06 21.88
C LYS A 139 -21.99 -44.02 23.06
N HIS A 140 -20.90 -44.05 23.82
CA HIS A 140 -20.79 -44.88 25.01
C HIS A 140 -21.76 -44.44 26.12
N LEU A 141 -21.87 -43.14 26.37
CA LEU A 141 -22.82 -42.58 27.33
C LEU A 141 -24.28 -42.83 26.91
N GLU A 142 -24.60 -42.66 25.62
CA GLU A 142 -25.93 -42.98 25.08
C GLU A 142 -26.28 -44.46 25.28
N PHE A 143 -25.32 -45.36 25.05
CA PHE A 143 -25.48 -46.79 25.30
C PHE A 143 -25.73 -47.09 26.79
N MET A 144 -24.93 -46.51 27.69
CA MET A 144 -25.13 -46.66 29.15
C MET A 144 -26.49 -46.13 29.61
N ASN A 145 -26.98 -45.04 29.00
CA ASN A 145 -28.30 -44.49 29.29
C ASN A 145 -29.43 -45.42 28.81
N GLN A 146 -29.26 -46.05 27.64
CA GLN A 146 -30.20 -47.07 27.16
C GLN A 146 -30.28 -48.27 28.11
N ILE A 147 -29.14 -48.78 28.60
CA ILE A 147 -29.12 -49.87 29.59
C ILE A 147 -29.87 -49.47 30.86
N LYS A 148 -29.60 -48.29 31.42
CA LYS A 148 -30.29 -47.81 32.63
C LYS A 148 -31.82 -47.78 32.46
N LYS A 149 -32.31 -47.34 31.30
CA LYS A 149 -33.76 -47.35 31.02
C LYS A 149 -34.34 -48.76 31.04
N PHE A 150 -33.62 -49.74 30.52
CA PHE A 150 -34.07 -51.14 30.58
C PHE A 150 -34.02 -51.70 32.00
N ASP A 151 -33.02 -51.34 32.82
CA ASP A 151 -32.96 -51.75 34.24
C ASP A 151 -34.09 -51.12 35.07
N ASP A 152 -34.46 -49.87 34.79
CA ASP A 152 -35.62 -49.20 35.40
C ASP A 152 -36.95 -49.87 35.00
N ASP A 153 -37.08 -50.32 33.75
CA ASP A 153 -38.27 -51.02 33.23
C ASP A 153 -38.38 -52.49 33.71
N ILE A 154 -37.31 -53.08 34.25
CA ILE A 154 -37.27 -54.48 34.75
C ILE A 154 -37.67 -54.60 36.24
N SER A 155 -37.82 -53.49 36.96
CA SER A 155 -38.28 -53.51 38.36
C SER A 155 -39.80 -53.33 38.47
N PRO A 156 -40.59 -54.36 38.86
CA PRO A 156 -41.97 -54.16 39.21
C PRO A 156 -42.05 -53.53 40.61
N SER A 157 -42.86 -52.48 40.70
CA SER A 157 -43.30 -51.77 41.91
C SER A 157 -43.39 -52.61 43.19
N GLU A 158 -42.72 -52.14 44.25
CA GLU A 158 -43.26 -52.25 45.61
C GLU A 158 -43.33 -50.86 46.24
N GLU A 159 -44.57 -50.39 46.42
CA GLU A 159 -44.91 -49.30 47.33
C GLU A 159 -44.51 -49.67 48.76
N LYS A 160 -43.82 -48.77 49.48
CA LYS A 160 -44.01 -48.69 50.93
C LYS A 160 -43.71 -47.30 51.50
N ASN A 161 -44.77 -46.71 52.03
CA ASN A 161 -44.83 -45.57 52.93
C ASN A 161 -43.81 -45.65 54.09
N GLY A 162 -43.28 -44.51 54.50
CA GLY A 162 -42.55 -44.35 55.76
C GLY A 162 -42.05 -42.93 56.02
N GLU A 163 -42.89 -42.08 56.60
CA GLU A 163 -42.48 -40.85 57.30
C GLU A 163 -41.74 -41.16 58.62
N ALA A 164 -40.98 -40.16 59.10
CA ALA A 164 -40.19 -40.03 60.35
C ALA A 164 -38.74 -40.54 60.28
N ALA A 165 -37.70 -39.83 60.76
CA ALA A 165 -37.63 -38.80 61.78
C ALA A 165 -36.40 -37.89 61.64
N LYS A 166 -36.50 -36.69 62.22
CA LYS A 166 -35.40 -35.83 62.69
C LYS A 166 -34.42 -36.63 63.57
N ASP A 167 -33.11 -36.42 63.43
CA ASP A 167 -32.34 -35.62 64.40
C ASP A 167 -30.83 -35.52 64.06
N SER A 168 -30.33 -34.29 64.18
CA SER A 168 -29.07 -33.90 64.82
C SER A 168 -27.79 -34.71 64.58
N LEU A 169 -26.83 -34.14 63.84
CA LEU A 169 -25.49 -33.94 64.41
C LEU A 169 -24.72 -32.81 63.68
N ASP A 170 -24.73 -31.65 64.34
CA ASP A 170 -23.85 -30.51 64.10
C ASP A 170 -22.44 -30.76 64.67
N ASP A 171 -21.48 -30.01 64.13
CA ASP A 171 -20.22 -29.55 64.74
C ASP A 171 -19.06 -30.53 65.05
N LEU A 172 -18.12 -30.62 64.08
CA LEU A 172 -16.68 -30.73 64.33
C LEU A 172 -15.89 -29.93 63.26
N PHE A 173 -15.59 -28.66 63.54
CA PHE A 173 -14.61 -27.78 62.85
C PHE A 173 -13.15 -28.08 63.31
N PRO A 174 -12.03 -27.46 62.79
CA PRO A 174 -11.77 -26.66 61.55
C PRO A 174 -10.38 -26.85 60.84
N SER A 175 -10.23 -26.22 59.64
CA SER A 175 -9.00 -25.72 58.91
C SER A 175 -8.06 -26.76 58.25
N ASP A 176 -7.49 -26.62 57.04
CA ASP A 176 -7.16 -25.48 56.16
C ASP A 176 -7.13 -25.90 54.66
N ASP A 177 -7.27 -24.89 53.79
CA ASP A 177 -6.80 -24.78 52.39
C ASP A 177 -7.36 -25.72 51.28
N ASP A 178 -8.19 -25.19 50.38
CA ASP A 178 -7.73 -24.51 49.14
C ASP A 178 -8.84 -24.45 48.06
N GLN A 179 -8.98 -23.28 47.45
CA GLN A 179 -9.55 -22.97 46.11
C GLN A 179 -11.03 -23.24 45.74
N GLY A 180 -11.72 -22.13 45.40
CA GLY A 180 -12.42 -22.07 44.11
C GLY A 180 -13.94 -21.79 44.09
N GLN A 181 -14.42 -20.75 44.79
CA GLN A 181 -15.76 -20.21 44.52
C GLN A 181 -15.79 -19.44 43.19
N GLY A 182 -16.69 -19.84 42.27
CA GLY A 182 -17.19 -18.93 41.25
C GLY A 182 -18.14 -17.88 41.84
N PRO A 183 -18.49 -16.82 41.09
CA PRO A 183 -19.71 -16.09 41.37
C PRO A 183 -20.66 -16.03 40.18
N THR A 184 -21.94 -16.10 40.55
CA THR A 184 -23.17 -15.87 39.80
C THR A 184 -23.30 -14.44 39.24
N PRO A 185 -24.23 -14.21 38.30
CA PRO A 185 -24.32 -12.97 37.53
C PRO A 185 -25.09 -11.87 38.27
N GLY A 186 -24.44 -10.72 38.48
CA GLY A 186 -25.03 -9.50 38.99
C GLY A 186 -25.07 -8.42 37.92
N SER A 187 -26.26 -7.90 37.66
CA SER A 187 -26.55 -6.70 36.87
C SER A 187 -26.10 -5.43 37.61
N GLY A 188 -25.44 -4.52 36.90
CA GLY A 188 -25.21 -3.15 37.37
C GLY A 188 -24.01 -2.47 36.72
N GLU A 189 -24.30 -1.34 36.07
CA GLU A 189 -23.39 -0.19 35.91
C GLU A 189 -22.43 -0.14 34.71
N ALA A 190 -22.97 0.42 33.62
CA ALA A 190 -22.42 1.58 32.93
C ALA A 190 -20.93 1.90 33.15
N ALA A 191 -20.08 1.37 32.27
CA ALA A 191 -18.80 1.98 31.94
C ALA A 191 -18.88 2.52 30.50
N ALA A 192 -19.57 3.65 30.36
CA ALA A 192 -19.28 4.55 29.27
C ALA A 192 -17.92 5.19 29.55
N GLN A 193 -16.89 4.85 28.77
CA GLN A 193 -15.81 5.73 28.31
C GLN A 193 -14.68 4.90 27.68
N HIS A 194 -14.24 5.35 26.50
CA HIS A 194 -13.16 4.82 25.65
C HIS A 194 -13.57 3.75 24.60
N GLY A 195 -14.63 4.03 23.83
CA GLY A 195 -14.96 3.28 22.61
C GLY A 195 -14.17 3.74 21.39
N GLY A 196 -12.85 3.55 21.39
CA GLY A 196 -12.07 3.58 20.15
C GLY A 196 -12.21 2.22 19.47
N TYR A 197 -12.94 2.12 18.36
CA TYR A 197 -13.01 0.88 17.59
C TYR A 197 -11.61 0.60 17.00
N GLU A 198 -10.82 -0.23 17.66
CA GLU A 198 -9.50 -0.62 17.19
C GLU A 198 -9.64 -1.48 15.92
N ILE A 199 -9.03 -1.02 14.84
CA ILE A 199 -8.98 -1.77 13.58
C ILE A 199 -8.30 -3.12 13.87
N PRO A 200 -8.96 -4.26 13.60
CA PRO A 200 -8.37 -5.57 13.83
C PRO A 200 -6.98 -5.68 13.21
N ALA A 201 -6.03 -6.27 13.94
CA ALA A 201 -4.64 -6.36 13.49
C ALA A 201 -4.51 -6.95 12.06
N ARG A 202 -5.39 -7.91 11.70
CA ARG A 202 -5.49 -8.50 10.35
C ARG A 202 -5.83 -7.48 9.26
N LEU A 203 -6.72 -6.54 9.55
CA LEU A 203 -7.14 -5.50 8.62
C LEU A 203 -6.10 -4.40 8.54
N ARG A 204 -5.38 -4.13 9.63
CA ARG A 204 -4.26 -3.19 9.66
C ARG A 204 -3.06 -3.68 8.85
N THR A 205 -2.73 -4.97 8.92
CA THR A 205 -1.66 -5.56 8.08
C THR A 205 -2.06 -5.56 6.61
N LEU A 206 -3.30 -5.96 6.29
CA LEU A 206 -3.82 -5.92 4.92
C LEU A 206 -3.89 -4.47 4.39
N HIS A 207 -4.29 -3.51 5.23
CA HIS A 207 -4.25 -2.08 4.93
C HIS A 207 -2.85 -1.60 4.56
N ASN A 208 -1.84 -1.93 5.37
CA ASN A 208 -0.46 -1.54 5.12
C ASN A 208 0.07 -2.15 3.83
N LEU A 209 -0.25 -3.42 3.55
CA LEU A 209 0.15 -4.12 2.34
C LEU A 209 -0.48 -3.48 1.09
N VAL A 210 -1.75 -3.12 1.18
CA VAL A 210 -2.50 -2.44 0.12
C VAL A 210 -1.92 -1.05 -0.15
N ILE A 211 -1.59 -0.28 0.89
CA ILE A 211 -0.90 1.02 0.75
C ILE A 211 0.46 0.83 0.09
N GLN A 212 1.22 -0.19 0.49
CA GLN A 212 2.54 -0.47 -0.06
C GLN A 212 2.46 -0.85 -1.55
N TYR A 213 1.48 -1.65 -1.97
CA TYR A 213 1.26 -1.94 -3.38
C TYR A 213 0.78 -0.72 -4.15
N ALA A 214 -0.06 0.13 -3.54
CA ALA A 214 -0.50 1.38 -4.13
C ALA A 214 0.67 2.39 -4.30
N SER A 215 1.60 2.48 -3.34
CA SER A 215 2.77 3.34 -3.44
C SER A 215 3.79 2.85 -4.49
N GLN A 216 3.79 1.55 -4.77
CA GLN A 216 4.60 0.94 -5.85
C GLN A 216 3.93 1.03 -7.23
N GLY A 217 2.75 1.63 -7.34
CA GLY A 217 1.98 1.69 -8.59
C GLY A 217 1.37 0.36 -9.05
N ARG A 218 1.43 -0.69 -8.22
CA ARG A 218 0.93 -2.04 -8.53
C ARG A 218 -0.55 -2.19 -8.18
N TYR A 219 -1.36 -1.35 -8.80
CA TYR A 219 -2.79 -1.29 -8.49
C TYR A 219 -3.60 -2.47 -9.04
N GLU A 220 -3.08 -3.13 -10.07
CA GLU A 220 -3.63 -4.38 -10.60
C GLU A 220 -3.63 -5.50 -9.58
N VAL A 221 -2.78 -5.41 -8.54
CA VAL A 221 -2.74 -6.36 -7.42
C VAL A 221 -3.50 -5.82 -6.21
N ALA A 222 -3.36 -4.52 -5.90
CA ALA A 222 -3.99 -3.91 -4.74
C ALA A 222 -5.53 -3.95 -4.78
N VAL A 223 -6.13 -3.73 -5.95
CA VAL A 223 -7.60 -3.72 -6.12
C VAL A 223 -8.22 -5.11 -5.94
N PRO A 224 -7.78 -6.17 -6.63
CA PRO A 224 -8.35 -7.50 -6.43
C PRO A 224 -8.08 -8.04 -5.01
N LEU A 225 -6.93 -7.72 -4.41
CA LEU A 225 -6.64 -8.09 -3.02
C LEU A 225 -7.66 -7.48 -2.04
N CYS A 226 -8.00 -6.19 -2.22
CA CYS A 226 -9.04 -5.55 -1.41
C CYS A 226 -10.44 -6.11 -1.67
N LYS A 227 -10.77 -6.47 -2.92
CA LYS A 227 -12.06 -7.09 -3.27
C LYS A 227 -12.21 -8.48 -2.63
N GLN A 228 -11.16 -9.30 -2.70
CA GLN A 228 -11.14 -10.62 -2.06
C GLN A 228 -11.31 -10.49 -0.55
N ALA A 229 -10.54 -9.59 0.08
CA ALA A 229 -10.66 -9.34 1.51
C ALA A 229 -12.04 -8.84 1.92
N LEU A 230 -12.71 -8.05 1.06
CA LEU A 230 -14.09 -7.61 1.27
C LEU A 230 -15.06 -8.79 1.22
N GLU A 231 -14.98 -9.64 0.20
CA GLU A 231 -15.85 -10.81 0.06
C GLU A 231 -15.70 -11.79 1.22
N ASP A 232 -14.47 -12.02 1.69
CA ASP A 232 -14.20 -12.89 2.83
C ASP A 232 -14.73 -12.29 4.13
N LEU A 233 -14.63 -10.97 4.32
CA LEU A 233 -15.24 -10.27 5.44
C LEU A 233 -16.76 -10.29 5.40
N GLU A 234 -17.36 -10.08 4.23
CA GLU A 234 -18.81 -10.10 4.05
C GLU A 234 -19.39 -11.50 4.34
N LYS A 235 -18.68 -12.57 3.95
CA LYS A 235 -19.05 -13.96 4.25
C LYS A 235 -18.92 -14.32 5.73
N THR A 236 -17.86 -13.84 6.39
CA THR A 236 -17.56 -14.22 7.78
C THR A 236 -18.31 -13.38 8.81
N SER A 237 -18.46 -12.08 8.55
CA SER A 237 -18.89 -11.09 9.54
C SER A 237 -20.24 -10.44 9.19
N GLY A 238 -20.74 -10.64 7.97
CA GLY A 238 -21.97 -10.02 7.46
C GLY A 238 -21.77 -8.59 6.95
N HIS A 239 -22.72 -8.11 6.13
CA HIS A 239 -22.60 -6.85 5.39
C HIS A 239 -22.59 -5.57 6.25
N ASP A 240 -23.14 -5.61 7.47
CA ASP A 240 -23.22 -4.44 8.35
C ASP A 240 -22.07 -4.40 9.37
N HIS A 241 -21.06 -5.27 9.27
CA HIS A 241 -19.97 -5.30 10.24
C HIS A 241 -19.01 -4.08 10.08
N PRO A 242 -18.56 -3.45 11.17
CA PRO A 242 -17.60 -2.33 11.14
C PRO A 242 -16.32 -2.62 10.32
N ASP A 243 -15.84 -3.86 10.38
CA ASP A 243 -14.71 -4.33 9.58
C ASP A 243 -14.95 -4.16 8.07
N VAL A 244 -16.17 -4.46 7.58
CA VAL A 244 -16.54 -4.27 6.16
C VAL A 244 -16.49 -2.78 5.82
N ALA A 245 -16.96 -1.92 6.71
CA ALA A 245 -16.86 -0.47 6.58
C ALA A 245 -15.41 0.05 6.54
N THR A 246 -14.50 -0.55 7.31
CA THR A 246 -13.07 -0.22 7.23
C THR A 246 -12.46 -0.68 5.91
N MET A 247 -12.79 -1.89 5.45
CA MET A 247 -12.28 -2.45 4.20
C MET A 247 -12.77 -1.66 2.97
N LEU A 248 -14.05 -1.27 2.95
CA LEU A 248 -14.62 -0.41 1.89
C LEU A 248 -13.94 0.97 1.86
N ASN A 249 -13.61 1.56 3.01
CA ASN A 249 -12.87 2.82 3.07
C ASN A 249 -11.45 2.69 2.52
N ILE A 250 -10.78 1.57 2.79
CA ILE A 250 -9.43 1.29 2.25
C ILE A 250 -9.50 1.14 0.73
N LEU A 251 -10.46 0.38 0.22
CA LEU A 251 -10.70 0.24 -1.21
C LEU A 251 -10.98 1.60 -1.87
N ALA A 252 -11.76 2.46 -1.21
CA ALA A 252 -12.04 3.82 -1.66
C ALA A 252 -10.78 4.70 -1.71
N LEU A 253 -9.92 4.63 -0.69
CA LEU A 253 -8.66 5.37 -0.65
C LEU A 253 -7.72 4.90 -1.76
N VAL A 254 -7.63 3.59 -1.99
CA VAL A 254 -6.84 3.01 -3.09
C VAL A 254 -7.38 3.49 -4.43
N ALA A 255 -8.70 3.52 -4.62
CA ALA A 255 -9.34 4.05 -5.82
C ALA A 255 -9.09 5.56 -6.02
N ALA A 256 -9.10 6.35 -4.95
CA ALA A 256 -8.83 7.79 -4.99
C ALA A 256 -7.35 8.11 -5.27
N THR A 257 -6.42 7.36 -4.67
CA THR A 257 -4.97 7.50 -4.89
C THR A 257 -4.54 7.02 -6.28
N LEU A 258 -5.09 5.89 -6.73
CA LEU A 258 -5.06 5.43 -8.13
C LEU A 258 -5.42 6.54 -9.10
N ASN A 259 -6.42 7.33 -8.71
CA ASN A 259 -6.97 8.36 -9.55
C ASN A 259 -6.10 9.62 -9.56
N ASN A 260 -5.50 10.05 -8.44
CA ASN A 260 -4.53 11.14 -8.48
C ASN A 260 -3.37 10.81 -9.43
N LEU A 261 -2.94 9.54 -9.45
CA LEU A 261 -1.97 9.04 -10.41
C LEU A 261 -2.55 8.96 -11.83
N ALA A 262 -3.78 8.49 -12.02
CA ALA A 262 -4.42 8.40 -13.33
C ALA A 262 -4.76 9.77 -13.93
N VAL A 263 -5.02 10.80 -13.11
CA VAL A 263 -5.18 12.19 -13.54
C VAL A 263 -3.83 12.78 -13.93
N LEU A 264 -2.76 12.47 -13.19
CA LEU A 264 -1.37 12.77 -13.59
C LEU A 264 -0.96 12.05 -14.90
N TYR A 265 -1.48 10.84 -15.13
CA TYR A 265 -1.23 10.02 -16.33
C TYR A 265 -2.35 10.05 -17.39
N GLY A 266 -3.32 10.97 -17.29
CA GLY A 266 -4.33 11.23 -18.33
C GLY A 266 -5.49 10.21 -18.51
N LYS A 267 -5.70 9.24 -17.61
CA LYS A 267 -6.82 8.27 -17.68
C LYS A 267 -7.97 8.65 -16.74
N ARG A 268 -8.91 9.47 -17.24
CA ARG A 268 -10.20 9.79 -16.58
C ARG A 268 -11.15 8.60 -16.71
N GLY A 269 -11.63 7.98 -15.62
CA GLY A 269 -12.69 6.97 -15.79
C GLY A 269 -13.29 6.26 -14.58
N LYS A 270 -12.57 6.05 -13.48
CA LYS A 270 -13.02 5.12 -12.42
C LYS A 270 -13.87 5.75 -11.28
N TYR A 271 -14.29 7.00 -11.40
CA TYR A 271 -15.05 7.70 -10.34
C TYR A 271 -16.43 7.09 -10.06
N LYS A 272 -17.12 6.65 -11.11
CA LYS A 272 -18.50 6.14 -11.04
C LYS A 272 -18.60 4.82 -10.26
N GLU A 273 -17.52 4.02 -10.25
CA GLU A 273 -17.46 2.75 -9.53
C GLU A 273 -17.14 2.93 -8.04
N ALA A 274 -16.40 3.98 -7.69
CA ALA A 274 -15.98 4.24 -6.31
C ALA A 274 -17.07 4.93 -5.46
N GLU A 275 -17.91 5.78 -6.06
CA GLU A 275 -19.01 6.47 -5.38
C GLU A 275 -19.99 5.53 -4.64
N PRO A 276 -20.56 4.48 -5.26
CA PRO A 276 -21.48 3.58 -4.57
C PRO A 276 -20.80 2.83 -3.42
N LEU A 277 -19.52 2.47 -3.56
CA LEU A 277 -18.76 1.78 -2.53
C LEU A 277 -18.49 2.69 -1.32
N CYS A 278 -18.17 3.97 -1.58
CA CYS A 278 -18.01 4.96 -0.52
C CYS A 278 -19.32 5.29 0.20
N LYS A 279 -20.45 5.34 -0.52
CA LYS A 279 -21.79 5.55 0.06
C LYS A 279 -22.20 4.37 0.95
N ARG A 280 -21.99 3.14 0.48
CA ARG A 280 -22.22 1.93 1.28
C ARG A 280 -21.35 1.90 2.54
N ALA A 281 -20.08 2.29 2.45
CA ALA A 281 -19.19 2.40 3.61
C ALA A 281 -19.68 3.43 4.63
N LEU A 282 -20.21 4.56 4.16
CA LEU A 282 -20.79 5.60 5.01
C LEU A 282 -22.02 5.08 5.75
N GLU A 283 -22.95 4.42 5.05
CA GLU A 283 -24.16 3.86 5.64
C GLU A 283 -23.84 2.84 6.74
N ILE A 284 -22.90 1.94 6.50
CA ILE A 284 -22.46 0.95 7.50
C ILE A 284 -21.81 1.66 8.71
N ARG A 285 -20.95 2.66 8.48
CA ARG A 285 -20.33 3.41 9.59
C ARG A 285 -21.34 4.22 10.39
N GLU A 286 -22.32 4.83 9.75
CA GLU A 286 -23.39 5.56 10.42
C GLU A 286 -24.25 4.63 11.28
N LYS A 287 -24.52 3.40 10.81
CA LYS A 287 -25.23 2.37 11.59
C LYS A 287 -24.42 1.86 12.78
N VAL A 288 -23.12 1.60 12.59
CA VAL A 288 -22.30 0.92 13.61
C VAL A 288 -21.71 1.89 14.65
N LEU A 289 -21.14 3.01 14.19
CA LEU A 289 -20.42 3.96 15.05
C LEU A 289 -21.30 5.15 15.45
N GLY A 290 -22.45 5.30 14.80
CA GLY A 290 -23.35 6.43 14.98
C GLY A 290 -22.98 7.64 14.11
N ARG A 291 -23.98 8.48 13.83
CA ARG A 291 -23.93 9.58 12.87
C ARG A 291 -22.90 10.68 13.18
N PHE A 292 -22.48 10.79 14.43
CA PHE A 292 -21.57 11.83 14.94
C PHE A 292 -20.19 11.28 15.31
N HIS A 293 -19.77 10.14 14.76
CA HIS A 293 -18.45 9.60 15.04
C HIS A 293 -17.37 10.28 14.18
N PRO A 294 -16.16 10.57 14.71
CA PRO A 294 -15.07 11.17 13.93
C PRO A 294 -14.72 10.41 12.65
N ASP A 295 -14.85 9.09 12.65
CA ASP A 295 -14.59 8.30 11.44
C ASP A 295 -15.69 8.40 10.37
N VAL A 296 -16.92 8.77 10.76
CA VAL A 296 -17.97 9.14 9.80
C VAL A 296 -17.59 10.47 9.12
N ALA A 297 -17.04 11.42 9.87
CA ALA A 297 -16.52 12.67 9.31
C ALA A 297 -15.34 12.46 8.34
N LYS A 298 -14.42 11.52 8.65
CA LYS A 298 -13.37 11.12 7.70
C LYS A 298 -13.94 10.52 6.43
N GLN A 299 -14.95 9.65 6.55
CA GLN A 299 -15.62 9.04 5.39
C GLN A 299 -16.34 10.08 4.52
N LEU A 300 -17.01 11.06 5.15
CA LEU A 300 -17.67 12.18 4.46
C LEU A 300 -16.66 13.07 3.73
N ASN A 301 -15.50 13.36 4.32
CA ASN A 301 -14.42 14.09 3.64
C ASN A 301 -13.91 13.35 2.40
N ASN A 302 -13.77 12.03 2.47
CA ASN A 302 -13.34 11.21 1.33
C ASN A 302 -14.39 11.20 0.21
N LEU A 303 -15.67 11.11 0.54
CA LEU A 303 -16.78 11.25 -0.41
C LEU A 303 -16.80 12.63 -1.06
N ALA A 304 -16.59 13.70 -0.28
CA ALA A 304 -16.53 15.06 -0.80
C ALA A 304 -15.38 15.22 -1.81
N LEU A 305 -14.20 14.68 -1.53
CA LEU A 305 -13.06 14.69 -2.46
C LEU A 305 -13.37 13.92 -3.75
N LEU A 306 -14.08 12.78 -3.65
CA LEU A 306 -14.50 12.00 -4.80
C LEU A 306 -15.50 12.77 -5.68
N CYS A 307 -16.51 13.40 -5.07
CA CYS A 307 -17.49 14.23 -5.78
C CYS A 307 -16.86 15.50 -6.38
N GLN A 308 -15.83 16.07 -5.74
CA GLN A 308 -15.07 17.21 -6.25
C GLN A 308 -14.40 16.85 -7.58
N ASN A 309 -13.77 15.67 -7.66
CA ASN A 309 -13.13 15.20 -8.88
C ASN A 309 -14.14 14.85 -10.00
N GLN A 310 -15.40 14.60 -9.65
CA GLN A 310 -16.50 14.43 -10.60
C GLN A 310 -17.14 15.76 -11.05
N GLY A 311 -16.78 16.89 -10.43
CA GLY A 311 -17.40 18.20 -10.68
C GLY A 311 -18.81 18.35 -10.09
N LYS A 312 -19.24 17.45 -9.20
CA LYS A 312 -20.58 17.48 -8.58
C LYS A 312 -20.60 18.48 -7.44
N ALA A 313 -20.94 19.72 -7.76
CA ALA A 313 -20.69 20.80 -6.83
C ALA A 313 -21.53 20.72 -5.54
N GLU A 314 -22.84 20.51 -5.68
CA GLU A 314 -23.78 20.56 -4.56
C GLU A 314 -23.52 19.47 -3.52
N GLU A 315 -23.21 18.25 -3.97
CA GLU A 315 -22.88 17.11 -3.09
C GLU A 315 -21.61 17.36 -2.25
N VAL A 316 -20.59 17.99 -2.82
CA VAL A 316 -19.34 18.31 -2.11
C VAL A 316 -19.59 19.23 -0.93
N GLN A 317 -20.44 20.26 -1.11
CA GLN A 317 -20.76 21.22 -0.05
C GLN A 317 -21.57 20.55 1.06
N TYR A 318 -22.48 19.65 0.70
CA TYR A 318 -23.23 18.86 1.66
C TYR A 318 -22.32 17.95 2.50
N TYR A 319 -21.42 17.19 1.87
CA TYR A 319 -20.53 16.26 2.56
C TYR A 319 -19.49 16.96 3.43
N TYR A 320 -18.84 18.03 2.94
CA TYR A 320 -17.90 18.81 3.75
C TYR A 320 -18.59 19.57 4.88
N GLY A 321 -19.82 20.08 4.67
CA GLY A 321 -20.62 20.71 5.72
C GLY A 321 -20.95 19.76 6.86
N ARG A 322 -21.44 18.55 6.53
CA ARG A 322 -21.69 17.50 7.53
C ARG A 322 -20.42 17.05 8.25
N ALA A 323 -19.30 16.89 7.54
CA ALA A 323 -18.04 16.50 8.16
C ALA A 323 -17.54 17.56 9.15
N LEU A 324 -17.66 18.84 8.78
CA LEU A 324 -17.26 19.97 9.62
C LEU A 324 -18.12 20.06 10.88
N GLU A 325 -19.44 19.88 10.77
CA GLU A 325 -20.35 19.82 11.93
C GLU A 325 -19.97 18.70 12.92
N ILE A 326 -19.57 17.53 12.41
CA ILE A 326 -19.13 16.41 13.26
C ILE A 326 -17.77 16.71 13.90
N TYR A 327 -16.81 17.28 13.16
CA TYR A 327 -15.51 17.64 13.73
C TYR A 327 -15.62 18.75 14.79
N GLU A 328 -16.42 19.78 14.54
CA GLU A 328 -16.65 20.88 15.49
C GLU A 328 -17.37 20.40 16.76
N SER A 329 -18.37 19.51 16.63
CA SER A 329 -19.11 18.98 17.78
C SER A 329 -18.33 17.98 18.63
N ARG A 330 -17.39 17.21 18.05
CA ARG A 330 -16.66 16.14 18.77
C ARG A 330 -15.23 16.50 19.18
N LEU A 331 -14.49 17.21 18.34
CA LEU A 331 -13.07 17.49 18.54
C LEU A 331 -12.80 18.95 18.90
N GLY A 332 -13.80 19.82 18.73
CA GLY A 332 -13.70 21.25 19.01
C GLY A 332 -13.11 22.06 17.86
N PRO A 333 -13.22 23.39 17.92
CA PRO A 333 -12.91 24.29 16.80
C PRO A 333 -11.40 24.38 16.45
N ASP A 334 -10.51 24.00 17.37
CA ASP A 334 -9.05 24.08 17.19
C ASP A 334 -8.42 22.81 16.60
N ASP A 335 -9.22 21.79 16.25
CA ASP A 335 -8.69 20.55 15.69
C ASP A 335 -8.14 20.76 14.25
N PRO A 336 -6.96 20.20 13.92
CA PRO A 336 -6.36 20.30 12.58
C PRO A 336 -7.28 19.82 11.45
N ASN A 337 -8.21 18.91 11.72
CA ASN A 337 -9.16 18.41 10.73
C ASN A 337 -10.29 19.42 10.48
N VAL A 338 -10.70 20.24 11.46
CA VAL A 338 -11.64 21.35 11.25
C VAL A 338 -11.02 22.37 10.29
N ALA A 339 -9.78 22.79 10.55
CA ALA A 339 -9.06 23.75 9.71
C ALA A 339 -8.88 23.24 8.26
N LYS A 340 -8.51 21.95 8.09
CA LYS A 340 -8.39 21.34 6.76
C LYS A 340 -9.73 21.24 6.04
N THR A 341 -10.79 20.83 6.73
CA THR A 341 -12.12 20.65 6.14
C THR A 341 -12.71 22.01 5.74
N LYS A 342 -12.49 23.04 6.56
CA LYS A 342 -12.87 24.43 6.28
C LYS A 342 -12.10 25.00 5.10
N ASN A 343 -10.78 24.80 5.04
CA ASN A 343 -9.96 25.22 3.90
C ASN A 343 -10.38 24.52 2.59
N ASN A 344 -10.72 23.24 2.65
CA ASN A 344 -11.24 22.50 1.49
C ASN A 344 -12.63 22.99 1.05
N LEU A 345 -13.47 23.43 1.99
CA LEU A 345 -14.77 24.04 1.71
C LEU A 345 -14.61 25.46 1.12
N ASP A 346 -13.69 26.26 1.66
CA ASP A 346 -13.45 27.65 1.27
C ASP A 346 -12.73 27.76 -0.09
N ARG A 347 -11.77 26.88 -0.39
CA ARG A 347 -11.16 26.75 -1.73
C ARG A 347 -12.18 26.60 -2.86
N ARG A 348 -13.36 26.07 -2.53
CA ARG A 348 -14.46 25.89 -3.48
C ARG A 348 -15.38 27.10 -3.55
N LYS A 349 -15.56 27.84 -2.44
CA LYS A 349 -16.24 29.15 -2.46
C LYS A 349 -15.46 30.13 -3.33
N ASP A 350 -14.13 30.10 -3.28
CA ASP A 350 -13.27 30.93 -4.14
C ASP A 350 -13.28 30.46 -5.61
N SER A 351 -13.54 29.16 -5.85
CA SER A 351 -13.90 28.65 -7.17
C SER A 351 -15.40 28.90 -7.45
N VAL A 352 -15.85 30.15 -7.38
CA VAL A 352 -17.21 30.51 -7.82
C VAL A 352 -17.36 30.09 -9.29
N PRO A 353 -18.24 29.15 -9.65
CA PRO A 353 -18.53 28.89 -11.03
C PRO A 353 -19.48 29.99 -11.51
N TYR A 354 -18.95 31.15 -11.91
CA TYR A 354 -19.59 32.10 -12.84
C TYR A 354 -21.12 32.31 -12.68
N ARG A 355 -21.69 32.26 -11.46
CA ARG A 355 -23.14 32.38 -11.25
C ARG A 355 -23.53 33.79 -10.82
N GLU A 356 -22.61 34.52 -10.20
CA GLU A 356 -22.87 35.89 -9.74
C GLU A 356 -22.83 36.94 -10.86
N TYR A 357 -22.13 36.67 -11.98
CA TYR A 357 -22.25 37.51 -13.19
C TYR A 357 -23.64 37.44 -13.85
N GLY A 358 -24.41 36.37 -13.61
CA GLY A 358 -25.79 36.25 -14.09
C GLY A 358 -26.80 37.13 -13.33
N SER A 359 -26.45 37.59 -12.11
CA SER A 359 -27.31 38.50 -11.34
C SER A 359 -27.11 39.95 -11.79
N TRP A 360 -25.87 40.35 -12.12
CA TRP A 360 -25.58 41.64 -12.75
C TRP A 360 -26.23 41.79 -14.14
N TYR A 361 -26.27 40.72 -14.95
CA TYR A 361 -26.92 40.74 -16.26
C TYR A 361 -28.46 40.84 -16.18
N LYS A 362 -29.07 40.43 -15.06
CA LYS A 362 -30.51 40.61 -14.80
C LYS A 362 -30.83 41.99 -14.21
N ALA A 363 -29.91 42.60 -13.46
CA ALA A 363 -30.07 43.97 -12.96
C ALA A 363 -30.00 45.01 -14.08
N CYS A 364 -29.09 44.87 -15.06
CA CYS A 364 -28.96 45.83 -16.17
C CYS A 364 -30.09 45.77 -17.24
N LYS A 365 -31.07 44.87 -17.10
CA LYS A 365 -32.17 44.71 -18.07
C LYS A 365 -33.52 45.23 -17.58
N VAL A 366 -33.56 45.83 -16.38
CA VAL A 366 -34.79 46.40 -15.78
C VAL A 366 -34.90 47.91 -15.98
N ASP A 367 -33.82 48.59 -16.42
CA ASP A 367 -33.84 50.04 -16.70
C ASP A 367 -33.82 50.37 -18.20
N ARG A 368 -34.86 49.95 -18.94
CA ARG A 368 -35.18 50.51 -20.27
C ARG A 368 -36.66 50.76 -20.45
#